data_AF-A0A536E886-F1
#
_entry.id   AF-A0A536E886-F1
#
_cell.length_a   1.000
_cell.length_b   1.000
_cell.length_c   1.000
_cell.angle_alpha   90.00
_cell.angle_beta   90.00
_cell.angle_gamma   90.00
#
_symmetry.space_group_name_H-M   'P 1'
#
loop_
_entity.id
_entity.type
_entity.pdbx_description
1 polymer ?
#
loop_
_entity_poly.entity_id
_entity_poly.type
_entity_poly.pdbx_seq_one_letter_code
_entity_poly.pdbx_strand_id
1 'polypeptide(L)'
;MPGVSQALVEFANHHRQPAAPGIEVIETPRYRITLQPDFPIPGPNSIAWVRCSADDADETIREARGIVAPHHLAVNWILDPETQPADFADHLARHGVELEAEAAVMVLPIDAPIDKPDVEGLRMHDALADAEAFRSADAVNSEAFESPQVSWSRRLSHAVGSAVADRS
;
A
#
# COMPACT_ATOMS: atom_id res chain seq x y z
N MET A 1 -18.42 -14.37 22.15
CA MET A 1 -17.28 -13.72 21.47
C MET A 1 -16.36 -13.19 22.55
N PRO A 2 -15.17 -13.75 22.77
CA PRO A 2 -14.16 -13.02 23.53
C PRO A 2 -13.99 -11.66 22.85
N GLY A 3 -14.02 -10.57 23.64
CA GLY A 3 -13.92 -9.23 23.10
C GLY A 3 -12.63 -9.07 22.30
N VAL A 4 -12.69 -8.36 21.17
CA VAL A 4 -11.49 -8.00 20.42
C VAL A 4 -10.59 -7.20 21.36
N SER A 5 -9.33 -7.63 21.50
CA SER A 5 -8.35 -6.94 22.34
C SER A 5 -8.17 -5.50 21.88
N GLN A 6 -8.31 -4.53 22.79
CA GLN A 6 -8.07 -3.11 22.48
C GLN A 6 -6.68 -2.88 21.90
N ALA A 7 -5.66 -3.63 22.38
CA ALA A 7 -4.31 -3.54 21.83
C ALA A 7 -4.23 -3.95 20.34
N LEU A 8 -5.08 -4.89 19.89
CA LEU A 8 -5.13 -5.27 18.47
C LEU A 8 -5.84 -4.22 17.63
N VAL A 9 -6.87 -3.58 18.18
CA VAL A 9 -7.55 -2.44 17.53
C VAL A 9 -6.60 -1.26 17.41
N GLU A 10 -5.90 -0.94 18.50
CA GLU A 10 -4.85 0.08 18.51
C GLU A 10 -3.76 -0.24 17.51
N PHE A 11 -3.29 -1.49 17.44
CA PHE A 11 -2.31 -1.91 16.44
C PHE A 11 -2.84 -1.76 15.00
N ALA A 12 -4.06 -2.23 14.73
CA ALA A 12 -4.67 -2.15 13.39
C ALA A 12 -4.72 -0.71 12.89
N ASN A 13 -5.08 0.22 13.77
CA ASN A 13 -5.18 1.63 13.43
C ASN A 13 -3.80 2.30 13.47
N HIS A 14 -2.95 2.05 14.46
CA HIS A 14 -1.77 2.88 14.74
C HIS A 14 -0.43 2.27 14.31
N HIS A 15 -0.41 1.06 13.75
CA HIS A 15 0.84 0.49 13.26
C HIS A 15 1.43 1.28 12.08
N ARG A 16 2.76 1.45 12.09
CA ARG A 16 3.51 2.15 11.05
C ARG A 16 4.73 1.35 10.63
N GLN A 17 4.91 1.16 9.32
CA GLN A 17 6.14 0.60 8.76
C GLN A 17 7.32 1.54 9.03
N PRO A 18 8.34 1.20 9.83
CA PRO A 18 9.47 2.10 10.05
C PRO A 18 10.30 2.30 8.78
N ALA A 19 11.11 3.37 8.74
CA ALA A 19 12.15 3.50 7.73
C ALA A 19 13.13 2.32 7.82
N ALA A 20 13.55 1.81 6.67
CA ALA A 20 14.46 0.68 6.54
C ALA A 20 15.19 0.75 5.18
N PRO A 21 16.23 -0.06 4.94
CA PRO A 21 16.83 -0.14 3.62
C PRO A 21 15.78 -0.37 2.52
N GLY A 22 15.73 0.53 1.53
CA GLY A 22 14.74 0.50 0.44
C GLY A 22 13.37 1.12 0.79
N ILE A 23 13.16 1.58 2.02
CA ILE A 23 11.92 2.21 2.49
C ILE A 23 12.21 3.61 3.03
N GLU A 24 11.75 4.60 2.27
CA GLU A 24 11.77 6.00 2.68
C GLU A 24 10.48 6.35 3.42
N VAL A 25 10.61 7.09 4.52
CA VAL A 25 9.49 7.62 5.29
C VAL A 25 9.67 9.10 5.48
N ILE A 26 8.68 9.87 5.03
CA ILE A 26 8.58 11.32 5.27
C ILE A 26 7.40 11.53 6.20
N GLU A 27 7.69 11.99 7.42
CA GLU A 27 6.69 12.23 8.44
C GLU A 27 6.52 13.74 8.67
N THR A 28 5.27 14.18 8.62
CA THR A 28 4.88 15.56 8.93
C THR A 28 3.81 15.54 10.03
N PRO A 29 3.53 16.67 10.68
CA PRO A 29 2.39 16.75 11.60
C PRO A 29 1.02 16.48 10.95
N ARG A 30 0.91 16.59 9.62
CA ARG A 30 -0.36 16.52 8.89
C ARG A 30 -0.57 15.22 8.11
N TYR A 31 0.47 14.48 7.80
CA TYR A 31 0.42 13.28 6.98
C TYR A 31 1.77 12.59 7.00
N ARG A 32 1.78 11.38 6.47
CA ARG A 32 2.97 10.57 6.30
C ARG A 32 3.04 9.99 4.90
N ILE A 33 4.22 10.01 4.30
CA ILE A 33 4.52 9.35 3.03
C ILE A 33 5.45 8.17 3.31
N THR A 34 5.13 7.02 2.74
CA THR A 34 6.01 5.85 2.67
C THR A 34 6.32 5.60 1.20
N LEU A 35 7.60 5.52 0.83
CA LEU A 35 8.03 5.23 -0.54
C LEU A 35 8.98 4.04 -0.54
N GLN A 36 8.80 3.15 -1.52
CA GLN A 36 9.70 2.07 -1.88
C GLN A 36 10.00 2.20 -3.38
N PRO A 37 11.00 3.02 -3.77
CA PRO A 37 11.27 3.32 -5.17
C PRO A 37 11.56 2.09 -6.04
N ASP A 38 12.14 1.04 -5.45
CA ASP A 38 12.46 -0.22 -6.13
C ASP A 38 11.21 -1.09 -6.40
N PHE A 39 10.04 -0.68 -5.88
CA PHE A 39 8.77 -1.36 -6.08
C PHE A 39 7.71 -0.36 -6.60
N PRO A 40 7.78 0.05 -7.88
CA PRO A 40 7.06 1.20 -8.42
C PRO A 40 5.59 0.91 -8.75
N ILE A 41 4.85 0.38 -7.78
CA ILE A 41 3.39 0.24 -7.81
C ILE A 41 2.81 0.95 -6.58
N PRO A 42 1.54 1.39 -6.60
CA PRO A 42 1.00 2.24 -5.53
C PRO A 42 0.76 1.52 -4.19
N GLY A 43 0.80 0.18 -4.13
CA GLY A 43 0.60 -0.58 -2.89
C GLY A 43 1.57 -0.19 -1.74
N PRO A 44 2.88 -0.38 -1.89
CA PRO A 44 3.87 0.01 -0.86
C PRO A 44 4.25 1.49 -0.89
N ASN A 45 3.77 2.26 -1.87
CA ASN A 45 4.03 3.69 -2.00
C ASN A 45 2.75 4.45 -1.64
N SER A 46 2.69 5.07 -0.47
CA SER A 46 1.41 5.58 0.05
C SER A 46 1.55 6.91 0.77
N ILE A 47 0.48 7.70 0.72
CA ILE A 47 0.24 8.85 1.58
C ILE A 47 -0.89 8.47 2.53
N ALA A 48 -0.66 8.61 3.83
CA ALA A 48 -1.59 8.17 4.87
C ALA A 48 -1.55 9.13 6.07
N TRP A 49 -2.35 8.85 7.09
CA TRP A 49 -2.32 9.58 8.37
C TRP A 49 -2.67 11.05 8.25
N VAL A 50 -3.63 11.36 7.37
CA VAL A 50 -4.01 12.74 7.10
C VAL A 50 -4.71 13.35 8.32
N ARG A 51 -4.11 14.39 8.88
CA ARG A 51 -4.54 15.17 10.04
C ARG A 51 -4.30 16.65 9.75
N CYS A 52 -5.08 17.23 8.85
CA CYS A 52 -5.03 18.66 8.55
C CYS A 52 -6.35 19.35 8.90
N SER A 53 -6.34 20.68 8.91
CA SER A 53 -7.59 21.44 8.97
C SER A 53 -8.35 21.32 7.65
N ALA A 54 -9.64 21.63 7.66
CA ALA A 54 -10.44 21.67 6.43
C ALA A 54 -9.92 22.72 5.43
N ASP A 55 -9.48 23.88 5.94
CA ASP A 55 -8.94 24.97 5.12
C ASP A 55 -7.62 24.58 4.44
N ASP A 56 -6.85 23.68 5.06
CA ASP A 56 -5.56 23.23 4.54
C ASP A 56 -5.64 21.96 3.68
N ALA A 57 -6.82 21.37 3.48
CA ALA A 57 -6.96 20.06 2.85
C ALA A 57 -6.40 20.03 1.42
N ASP A 58 -6.78 21.00 0.58
CA ASP A 58 -6.31 21.09 -0.80
C ASP A 58 -4.80 21.40 -0.88
N GLU A 59 -4.30 22.24 0.02
CA GLU A 59 -2.87 22.52 0.12
C GLU A 59 -2.08 21.28 0.54
N THR A 60 -2.60 20.48 1.47
CA THR A 60 -2.00 19.22 1.91
C THR A 60 -1.85 18.24 0.75
N ILE A 61 -2.87 18.11 -0.10
CA ILE A 61 -2.82 17.27 -1.30
C ILE A 61 -1.75 17.77 -2.27
N ARG A 62 -1.72 19.07 -2.54
CA ARG A 62 -0.74 19.71 -3.44
C ARG A 62 0.69 19.50 -2.94
N GLU A 63 0.93 19.69 -1.66
CA GLU A 63 2.25 19.54 -1.04
C GLU A 63 2.73 18.09 -1.12
N ALA A 64 1.91 17.13 -0.69
CA ALA A 64 2.27 15.72 -0.71
C ALA A 64 2.59 15.25 -2.15
N ARG A 65 1.80 15.69 -3.14
CA ARG A 65 2.10 15.44 -4.57
C ARG A 65 3.43 16.05 -5.00
N GLY A 66 3.75 17.27 -4.53
CA GLY A 66 5.02 17.92 -4.81
C GLY A 66 6.23 17.15 -4.25
N ILE A 67 6.06 16.51 -3.10
CA ILE A 67 7.10 15.66 -2.49
C ILE A 67 7.26 14.35 -3.26
N VAL A 68 6.16 13.73 -3.72
CA VAL A 68 6.19 12.46 -4.47
C VAL A 68 6.69 12.65 -5.91
N ALA A 69 6.39 13.78 -6.54
CA ALA A 69 6.64 14.00 -7.98
C ALA A 69 8.08 13.69 -8.45
N PRO A 70 9.15 14.08 -7.73
CA PRO A 70 10.53 13.76 -8.11
C PRO A 70 10.84 12.26 -8.17
N HIS A 71 10.06 11.42 -7.49
CA HIS A 71 10.26 9.98 -7.46
C HIS A 71 9.64 9.29 -8.68
N HIS A 72 8.74 9.95 -9.42
CA HIS A 72 8.00 9.37 -10.55
C HIS A 72 7.22 8.09 -10.18
N LEU A 73 6.66 8.05 -8.97
CA LEU A 73 5.94 6.89 -8.45
C LEU A 73 4.43 7.11 -8.44
N ALA A 74 3.68 6.05 -8.74
CA ALA A 74 2.27 5.97 -8.38
C ALA A 74 2.16 5.75 -6.87
N VAL A 75 1.20 6.43 -6.22
CA VAL A 75 0.95 6.31 -4.79
C VAL A 75 -0.52 6.09 -4.48
N ASN A 76 -0.82 5.30 -3.45
CA ASN A 76 -2.15 5.22 -2.87
C ASN A 76 -2.36 6.26 -1.77
N TRP A 77 -3.57 6.81 -1.69
CA TRP A 77 -4.02 7.57 -0.54
C TRP A 77 -4.78 6.62 0.38
N ILE A 78 -4.34 6.50 1.63
CA ILE A 78 -4.97 5.64 2.64
C ILE A 78 -5.66 6.55 3.66
N LEU A 79 -6.99 6.47 3.69
CA LEU A 79 -7.80 7.19 4.68
C LEU A 79 -8.18 6.23 5.79
N ASP A 80 -7.67 6.50 7.00
CA ASP A 80 -8.04 5.78 8.22
C ASP A 80 -9.26 6.45 8.91
N PRO A 81 -9.95 5.77 9.85
CA PRO A 81 -11.15 6.31 10.52
C PRO A 81 -10.96 7.65 11.27
N GLU A 82 -9.73 8.00 11.61
CA GLU A 82 -9.38 9.24 12.31
C GLU A 82 -8.91 10.34 11.33
N THR A 83 -8.98 10.10 10.03
CA THR A 83 -8.64 11.08 8.98
C THR A 83 -9.37 12.39 9.19
N GLN A 84 -8.62 13.49 9.08
CA GLN A 84 -9.16 14.85 9.17
C GLN A 84 -8.72 15.70 7.99
N PRO A 85 -9.65 16.51 7.42
CA PRO A 85 -11.07 16.57 7.75
C PRO A 85 -11.87 15.31 7.36
N ALA A 86 -13.07 15.12 7.91
CA ALA A 86 -13.88 13.92 7.67
C ALA A 86 -14.32 13.76 6.20
N ASP A 87 -14.39 14.87 5.46
CA ASP A 87 -14.68 14.95 4.03
C ASP A 87 -13.41 14.98 3.16
N PHE A 88 -12.24 14.61 3.69
CA PHE A 88 -10.98 14.63 2.92
C PHE A 88 -11.04 13.75 1.65
N ALA A 89 -11.87 12.71 1.64
CA ALA A 89 -12.15 11.93 0.43
C ALA A 89 -12.74 12.78 -0.70
N ASP A 90 -13.62 13.75 -0.39
CA ASP A 90 -14.20 14.65 -1.38
C ASP A 90 -13.15 15.62 -1.93
N HIS A 91 -12.21 16.05 -1.09
CA HIS A 91 -11.05 16.82 -1.54
C HIS A 91 -10.20 16.01 -2.52
N LEU A 92 -9.85 14.77 -2.17
CA LEU A 92 -9.12 13.86 -3.05
C LEU A 92 -9.82 13.67 -4.41
N ALA A 93 -11.14 13.47 -4.40
CA ALA A 93 -11.93 13.34 -5.63
C ALA A 93 -11.87 14.59 -6.52
N ARG A 94 -11.95 15.80 -5.95
CA ARG A 94 -11.78 17.06 -6.71
C ARG A 94 -10.40 17.18 -7.36
N HIS A 95 -9.40 16.54 -6.78
CA HIS A 95 -8.02 16.46 -7.30
C HIS A 95 -7.79 15.25 -8.23
N GLY A 96 -8.84 14.54 -8.62
CA GLY A 96 -8.77 13.41 -9.56
C GLY A 96 -8.24 12.12 -8.94
N VAL A 97 -8.34 11.95 -7.63
CA VAL A 97 -8.06 10.67 -6.96
C VAL A 97 -9.37 9.93 -6.75
N GLU A 98 -9.50 8.76 -7.37
CA GLU A 98 -10.68 7.92 -7.26
C GLU A 98 -10.57 6.95 -6.08
N LEU A 99 -11.70 6.60 -5.48
CA LEU A 99 -11.76 5.54 -4.48
C LEU A 99 -11.56 4.20 -5.18
N GLU A 100 -10.43 3.53 -4.89
CA GLU A 100 -10.12 2.21 -5.43
C GLU A 100 -10.90 1.12 -4.69
N ALA A 101 -10.76 1.06 -3.36
CA ALA A 101 -11.40 0.05 -2.53
C ALA A 101 -11.52 0.49 -1.07
N GLU A 102 -12.50 -0.07 -0.37
CA GLU A 102 -12.52 -0.11 1.09
C GLU A 102 -11.97 -1.46 1.54
N ALA A 103 -11.00 -1.43 2.46
CA ALA A 103 -10.32 -2.64 2.94
C ALA A 103 -10.52 -2.81 4.44
N ALA A 104 -10.93 -4.02 4.85
CA ALA A 104 -10.97 -4.40 6.25
C ALA A 104 -9.59 -4.90 6.69
N VAL A 105 -9.01 -4.26 7.72
CA VAL A 105 -7.76 -4.73 8.33
C VAL A 105 -8.07 -5.85 9.32
N MET A 106 -7.48 -7.02 9.10
CA MET A 106 -7.52 -8.14 10.03
C MET A 106 -6.18 -8.25 10.76
N VAL A 107 -6.21 -8.25 12.09
CA VAL A 107 -5.02 -8.43 12.92
C VAL A 107 -5.13 -9.72 13.71
N LEU A 108 -4.09 -10.56 13.59
CA LEU A 108 -3.95 -11.80 14.33
C LEU A 108 -2.74 -11.70 15.27
N PRO A 109 -2.88 -11.97 16.57
CA PRO A 109 -1.74 -12.11 17.48
C PRO A 109 -0.76 -13.18 17.01
N ILE A 110 0.53 -12.99 17.30
CA ILE A 110 1.58 -13.96 16.93
C ILE A 110 1.40 -15.33 17.62
N ASP A 111 0.79 -15.33 18.79
CA ASP A 111 0.48 -16.50 19.61
C ASP A 111 -0.93 -17.04 19.38
N ALA A 112 -1.68 -16.47 18.43
CA ALA A 112 -2.99 -16.98 18.09
C ALA A 112 -2.89 -18.42 17.55
N PRO A 113 -3.68 -19.35 18.08
CA PRO A 113 -3.69 -20.71 17.56
C PRO A 113 -4.25 -20.70 16.14
N ILE A 114 -3.49 -21.26 15.19
CA ILE A 114 -3.94 -21.51 13.83
C ILE A 114 -4.05 -23.02 13.66
N ASP A 115 -5.26 -23.50 13.44
CA ASP A 115 -5.48 -24.91 13.14
C ASP A 115 -4.81 -25.26 11.81
N LYS A 116 -3.95 -26.27 11.82
CA LYS A 116 -3.35 -26.78 10.59
C LYS A 116 -4.46 -27.41 9.74
N PRO A 117 -4.56 -27.10 8.44
CA PRO A 117 -5.46 -27.83 7.56
C PRO A 117 -5.08 -29.32 7.56
N ASP A 118 -6.01 -30.17 7.99
CA ASP A 118 -5.83 -31.63 8.02
C ASP A 118 -6.21 -32.21 6.66
N VAL A 119 -5.33 -32.01 5.68
CA VAL A 119 -5.47 -32.52 4.32
C VAL A 119 -4.31 -33.47 4.06
N GLU A 120 -4.64 -34.73 3.79
CA GLU A 120 -3.65 -35.77 3.47
C GLU A 120 -2.79 -35.34 2.27
N GLY A 121 -1.47 -35.41 2.43
CA GLY A 121 -0.51 -35.06 1.37
C GLY A 121 -0.23 -33.56 1.20
N LEU A 122 -0.88 -32.66 1.95
CA LEU A 122 -0.61 -31.23 1.89
C LEU A 122 0.80 -30.90 2.41
N ARG A 123 1.58 -30.16 1.61
CA ARG A 123 2.95 -29.72 1.93
C ARG A 123 3.09 -28.22 1.75
N MET A 124 3.86 -27.58 2.64
CA MET A 124 4.26 -26.18 2.52
C MET A 124 5.63 -26.12 1.85
N HIS A 125 5.77 -25.25 0.86
CA HIS A 125 7.01 -24.98 0.14
C HIS A 125 7.36 -23.50 0.25
N ASP A 126 8.64 -23.18 0.33
CA ASP A 126 9.12 -21.80 0.32
C ASP A 126 9.03 -21.25 -1.11
N ALA A 127 8.10 -20.32 -1.33
CA ALA A 127 7.88 -19.66 -2.62
C ALA A 127 9.00 -18.68 -3.00
N LEU A 128 9.94 -18.38 -2.10
CA LEU A 128 11.09 -17.52 -2.34
C LEU A 128 12.40 -18.29 -2.50
N ALA A 129 12.35 -19.63 -2.46
CA ALA A 129 13.53 -20.47 -2.60
C ALA A 129 14.23 -20.29 -3.96
N ASP A 130 13.46 -20.10 -5.03
CA ASP A 130 13.96 -19.81 -6.37
C ASP A 130 12.93 -19.09 -7.24
N ALA A 131 13.35 -18.67 -8.42
CA ALA A 131 12.53 -17.89 -9.34
C ALA A 131 11.35 -18.70 -9.94
N GLU A 132 11.46 -20.02 -10.04
CA GLU A 132 10.38 -20.87 -10.55
C GLU A 132 9.29 -21.05 -9.49
N ALA A 133 9.67 -21.33 -8.24
CA ALA A 133 8.78 -21.36 -7.09
C ALA A 133 8.01 -20.04 -6.95
N PHE A 134 8.71 -18.91 -7.07
CA PHE A 134 8.09 -17.59 -7.02
C PHE A 134 7.06 -17.39 -8.15
N ARG A 135 7.43 -17.68 -9.41
CA ARG A 135 6.51 -17.55 -10.55
C ARG A 135 5.28 -18.44 -10.40
N SER A 136 5.44 -19.66 -9.89
CA SER A 136 4.32 -20.56 -9.64
C SER A 136 3.37 -20.00 -8.58
N ALA A 137 3.89 -19.43 -7.49
CA ALA A 137 3.08 -18.82 -6.45
C ALA A 137 2.38 -17.53 -6.94
N ASP A 138 3.08 -16.69 -7.69
CA ASP A 138 2.56 -15.46 -8.28
C ASP A 138 1.42 -15.73 -9.29
N ALA A 139 1.53 -16.82 -10.06
CA ALA A 139 0.49 -17.24 -10.99
C ALA A 139 -0.81 -17.61 -10.26
N VAL A 140 -0.73 -18.39 -9.18
CA VAL A 140 -1.89 -18.76 -8.34
C VAL A 140 -2.51 -17.52 -7.69
N ASN A 141 -1.69 -16.60 -7.18
CA ASN A 141 -2.16 -15.35 -6.59
C ASN A 141 -2.89 -14.48 -7.64
N SER A 142 -2.28 -14.30 -8.81
CA SER A 142 -2.85 -13.52 -9.91
C SER A 142 -4.21 -14.07 -10.37
N GLU A 143 -4.35 -15.41 -10.45
CA GLU A 143 -5.63 -16.06 -10.74
C GLU A 143 -6.68 -15.78 -9.65
N ALA A 144 -6.30 -15.92 -8.38
CA ALA A 144 -7.22 -15.77 -7.26
C ALA A 144 -7.75 -14.34 -7.07
N PHE A 145 -6.94 -13.33 -7.39
CA PHE A 145 -7.28 -11.91 -7.20
C PHE A 145 -7.53 -11.17 -8.52
N GLU A 146 -7.68 -11.90 -9.62
CA GLU A 146 -7.86 -11.35 -10.98
C GLU A 146 -6.83 -10.26 -11.34
N SER A 147 -5.66 -10.32 -10.70
CA SER A 147 -4.62 -9.32 -10.84
C SER A 147 -3.83 -9.59 -12.11
N PRO A 148 -3.56 -8.58 -12.96
CA PRO A 148 -2.83 -8.83 -14.19
C PRO A 148 -1.44 -9.39 -13.86
N GLN A 149 -1.09 -10.54 -14.46
CA GLN A 149 0.27 -11.09 -14.40
C GLN A 149 1.24 -10.08 -15.05
N VAL A 150 1.85 -9.21 -14.24
CA VAL A 150 2.82 -8.24 -14.77
C VAL A 150 4.16 -8.93 -14.90
N SER A 151 4.45 -9.47 -16.10
CA SER A 151 5.76 -10.03 -16.42
C SER A 151 6.87 -9.01 -16.06
N TRP A 152 7.88 -9.46 -15.31
CA TRP A 152 9.02 -8.64 -14.90
C TRP A 152 9.69 -7.89 -16.06
N SER A 153 9.69 -8.46 -17.27
CA SER A 153 10.22 -7.84 -18.49
C SER A 153 9.44 -6.59 -18.93
N ARG A 154 8.12 -6.55 -18.72
CA ARG A 154 7.27 -5.39 -19.07
C ARG A 154 7.39 -4.25 -18.05
N ARG A 155 7.78 -4.55 -16.80
CA ARG A 155 8.02 -3.56 -15.73
C ARG A 155 9.22 -2.65 -16.04
N LEU A 156 10.27 -3.18 -16.68
CA LEU A 156 11.41 -2.38 -17.15
C LEU A 156 11.08 -1.56 -18.41
N SER A 157 10.24 -2.07 -19.30
CA SER A 157 9.91 -1.38 -20.56
C SER A 157 8.99 -0.17 -20.37
N HIS A 158 8.08 -0.17 -19.39
CA HIS A 158 7.21 0.98 -19.11
C HIS A 158 7.96 2.15 -18.46
N ALA A 159 8.95 1.86 -17.61
CA ALA A 159 9.83 2.87 -17.02
C ALA A 159 10.68 3.61 -18.07
N VAL A 160 11.04 2.94 -19.17
CA VAL A 160 11.82 3.53 -20.28
C VAL A 160 10.92 4.19 -21.34
N GLY A 161 9.71 3.67 -21.56
CA GLY A 161 8.78 4.21 -22.56
C GLY A 161 8.11 5.53 -22.16
N SER A 162 7.87 5.76 -20.87
CA SER A 162 7.27 7.02 -20.40
C SER A 162 8.25 8.20 -20.40
N ALA A 163 9.56 7.94 -20.34
CA ALA A 163 10.59 8.99 -20.34
C ALA A 163 10.84 9.62 -21.72
N VAL A 164 10.31 9.03 -22.81
CA VAL A 164 10.53 9.51 -24.19
C VAL A 164 9.36 10.34 -24.72
N ALA A 165 8.16 10.23 -24.12
CA ALA A 165 6.95 10.83 -24.68
C ALA A 165 6.66 12.29 -24.25
N ASP A 166 7.29 12.81 -23.20
CA ASP A 166 6.99 14.15 -22.63
C ASP A 166 8.05 15.23 -22.99
N ARG A 167 8.70 15.08 -24.14
CA ARG A 167 9.49 16.16 -24.75
C ARG A 167 8.86 16.62 -26.05
N SER A 168 7.81 17.43 -25.94
CA SER A 168 7.38 18.36 -27.00
C SER A 168 6.60 19.51 -26.39
#